data_AF-K2EZP9-F1
#
_entry.id   AF-K2EZP9-F1
#
_cell.length_a   1.000
_cell.length_b   1.000
_cell.length_c   1.000
_cell.angle_alpha   90.00
_cell.angle_beta   90.00
_cell.angle_gamma   90.00
#
_symmetry.space_group_name_H-M   'P 1'
#
loop_
_entity.id
_entity.type
_entity.pdbx_description
1 polymer ?
#
loop_
_entity_poly.entity_id
_entity_poly.type
_entity_poly.pdbx_seq_one_letter_code
_entity_poly.pdbx_strand_id
1 'polypeptide(L)'
;MEKLEEIFKNKAEKGANIELVLHILRHGDRNLDGSLEDYGRSRTKENAKNSPLLDESFDIVKAFGSAAGPKVEVPGDNLMMQRSLETAHIFGKELAGDKLYKTRPKWILNYENLILDTPFDYLKIHENFANEYISNILKYKNKTFNDLSDNDKKRVSEYADAKSVSYLMELDTEEARDSRREIAGSFAVLIKHYVKMIQEKLKSDQKLLFPLGSHTGMIEPFLAETVIWKNKNGEEIHGATFEEIGGNFVPSEGFDVVLKTNQDRKLESVRLRFDNQERLGGEIFLNMRKIDELAEFYQNLHADNS
;
A
#
# COMPACT_ATOMS: atom_id res chain seq x y z
N MET A 1 10.54 -30.66 -33.10
CA MET A 1 9.13 -30.64 -32.69
C MET A 1 8.98 -30.79 -31.18
N GLU A 2 9.67 -31.72 -30.52
CA GLU A 2 9.61 -31.90 -29.05
C GLU A 2 9.85 -30.64 -28.21
N LYS A 3 10.84 -29.80 -28.55
CA LYS A 3 11.07 -28.51 -27.85
C LYS A 3 9.91 -27.52 -27.98
N LEU A 4 9.17 -27.53 -29.10
CA LEU A 4 8.02 -26.65 -29.29
C LEU A 4 6.82 -27.18 -28.49
N GLU A 5 6.59 -28.49 -28.50
CA GLU A 5 5.54 -29.12 -27.70
C GLU A 5 5.76 -28.92 -26.20
N GLU A 6 6.99 -29.00 -25.70
CA GLU A 6 7.33 -28.74 -24.31
C GLU A 6 7.13 -27.26 -23.92
N ILE A 7 7.41 -26.32 -24.84
CA ILE A 7 7.12 -24.90 -24.67
C ILE A 7 5.60 -24.64 -24.65
N PHE A 8 4.83 -25.29 -25.53
CA PHE A 8 3.37 -25.17 -25.55
C PHE A 8 2.71 -25.81 -24.33
N LYS A 9 3.23 -26.94 -23.85
CA LYS A 9 2.76 -27.62 -22.64
C LYS A 9 3.05 -26.80 -21.38
N ASN A 10 4.27 -26.26 -21.22
CA ASN A 10 4.60 -25.34 -20.12
C ASN A 10 3.79 -24.02 -20.16
N LYS A 11 3.41 -23.55 -21.36
CA LYS A 11 2.53 -22.40 -21.52
C LYS A 11 1.07 -22.72 -21.17
N ALA A 12 0.61 -23.97 -21.28
CA ALA A 12 -0.74 -24.34 -20.89
C ALA A 12 -0.94 -24.35 -19.37
N GLU A 13 0.15 -24.51 -18.59
CA GLU A 13 0.11 -24.64 -17.13
C GLU A 13 0.15 -23.31 -16.35
N LYS A 14 0.29 -22.17 -17.04
CA LYS A 14 0.51 -20.87 -16.40
C LYS A 14 -0.50 -19.82 -16.85
N GLY A 15 -0.89 -18.98 -15.91
CA GLY A 15 -1.62 -17.74 -16.14
C GLY A 15 -3.09 -17.84 -16.50
N ALA A 16 -3.67 -19.04 -16.56
CA ALA A 16 -5.11 -19.20 -16.79
C ALA A 16 -5.86 -19.24 -15.45
N ASN A 17 -7.03 -18.60 -15.37
CA ASN A 17 -7.92 -18.62 -14.21
C ASN A 17 -7.21 -18.25 -12.88
N ILE A 18 -6.38 -17.22 -12.90
CA ILE A 18 -5.68 -16.75 -11.70
C ILE A 18 -6.43 -15.60 -11.09
N GLU A 19 -6.58 -15.62 -9.76
CA GLU A 19 -7.01 -14.48 -8.97
C GLU A 19 -5.90 -14.10 -8.00
N LEU A 20 -5.33 -12.91 -8.16
CA LEU A 20 -4.34 -12.36 -7.24
C LEU A 20 -4.91 -11.12 -6.57
N VAL A 21 -5.02 -11.18 -5.24
CA VAL A 21 -5.36 -10.04 -4.40
C VAL A 21 -4.08 -9.43 -3.87
N LEU A 22 -3.78 -8.20 -4.28
CA LEU A 22 -2.73 -7.38 -3.68
C LEU A 22 -3.38 -6.51 -2.61
N HIS A 23 -3.24 -6.88 -1.34
CA HIS A 23 -3.79 -6.09 -0.24
C HIS A 23 -2.75 -5.06 0.20
N ILE A 24 -2.86 -3.83 -0.31
CA ILE A 24 -1.93 -2.74 -0.02
C ILE A 24 -2.40 -2.03 1.23
N LEU A 25 -1.55 -2.00 2.26
CA LEU A 25 -1.88 -1.43 3.56
C LEU A 25 -0.81 -0.47 4.05
N ARG A 26 -1.24 0.60 4.70
CA ARG A 26 -0.36 1.49 5.45
C ARG A 26 0.22 0.73 6.64
N HIS A 27 1.47 0.98 7.01
CA HIS A 27 2.03 0.40 8.23
C HIS A 27 1.17 0.71 9.46
N GLY A 28 1.22 -0.15 10.48
CA GLY A 28 0.57 0.09 11.75
C GLY A 28 1.22 1.24 12.52
N ASP A 29 0.65 1.54 13.69
CA ASP A 29 1.14 2.64 14.52
C ASP A 29 2.59 2.44 14.95
N ARG A 30 3.33 3.55 14.94
CA ARG A 30 4.76 3.60 15.25
C ARG A 30 5.05 4.65 16.31
N ASN A 31 6.20 4.52 16.94
CA ASN A 31 6.78 5.61 17.72
C ASN A 31 7.59 6.56 16.83
N LEU A 32 8.21 7.56 17.46
CA LEU A 32 9.03 8.56 16.78
C LEU A 32 10.32 7.99 16.18
N ASP A 33 10.86 6.89 16.71
CA ASP A 33 12.03 6.23 16.11
C ASP A 33 11.66 5.47 14.82
N GLY A 34 10.36 5.25 14.60
CA GLY A 34 9.83 4.62 13.40
C GLY A 34 9.67 3.11 13.49
N SER A 35 9.82 2.52 14.67
CA SER A 35 9.48 1.12 14.95
C SER A 35 7.98 0.95 15.24
N LEU A 36 7.46 -0.24 14.91
CA LEU A 36 6.06 -0.58 15.12
C LEU A 36 5.80 -0.80 16.62
N GLU A 37 4.75 -0.19 17.14
CA GLU A 37 4.34 -0.27 18.55
C GLU A 37 3.36 -1.43 18.79
N ASP A 38 3.26 -1.91 20.03
CA ASP A 38 2.40 -3.06 20.38
C ASP A 38 0.92 -2.81 20.11
N TYR A 39 0.46 -1.58 20.32
CA TYR A 39 -0.90 -1.19 19.96
C TYR A 39 -1.09 -1.10 18.44
N GLY A 40 -0.03 -0.76 17.68
CA GLY A 40 -0.01 -0.82 16.22
C GLY A 40 -0.15 -2.24 15.71
N ARG A 41 0.64 -3.18 16.27
CA ARG A 41 0.50 -4.63 16.00
C ARG A 41 -0.90 -5.14 16.30
N SER A 42 -1.47 -4.73 17.43
CA SER A 42 -2.80 -5.14 17.87
C SER A 42 -3.89 -4.66 16.92
N ARG A 43 -3.80 -3.39 16.48
CA ARG A 43 -4.67 -2.83 15.44
C ARG A 43 -4.54 -3.59 14.12
N THR A 44 -3.32 -3.92 13.68
CA THR A 44 -3.13 -4.70 12.44
C THR A 44 -3.82 -6.06 12.51
N LYS A 45 -3.73 -6.76 13.65
CA LYS A 45 -4.43 -8.04 13.88
C LYS A 45 -5.95 -7.86 13.84
N GLU A 46 -6.46 -6.80 14.49
CA GLU A 46 -7.89 -6.50 14.49
C GLU A 46 -8.41 -6.18 13.08
N ASN A 47 -7.68 -5.36 12.31
CA ASN A 47 -8.03 -5.07 10.92
C ASN A 47 -8.04 -6.33 10.05
N ALA A 48 -7.07 -7.23 10.23
CA ALA A 48 -7.06 -8.51 9.52
C ALA A 48 -8.26 -9.40 9.87
N LYS A 49 -8.68 -9.44 11.15
CA LYS A 49 -9.87 -10.17 11.60
C LYS A 49 -11.18 -9.59 11.10
N ASN A 50 -11.22 -8.28 10.86
CA ASN A 50 -12.39 -7.59 10.34
C ASN A 50 -12.35 -7.44 8.81
N SER A 51 -11.28 -7.92 8.17
CA SER A 51 -11.10 -7.79 6.73
C SER A 51 -12.08 -8.70 5.98
N PRO A 52 -12.67 -8.25 4.86
CA PRO A 52 -13.45 -9.10 3.96
C PRO A 52 -12.67 -10.33 3.45
N LEU A 53 -11.34 -10.29 3.54
CA LEU A 53 -10.45 -11.38 3.13
C LEU A 53 -10.44 -12.56 4.11
N LEU A 54 -10.94 -12.40 5.34
CA LEU A 54 -10.91 -13.47 6.36
C LEU A 54 -11.68 -14.72 5.93
N ASP A 55 -12.85 -14.51 5.31
CA ASP A 55 -13.72 -15.60 4.86
C ASP A 55 -13.35 -16.14 3.47
N GLU A 56 -12.34 -15.55 2.82
CA GLU A 56 -11.86 -15.99 1.52
C GLU A 56 -10.82 -17.12 1.66
N SER A 57 -10.92 -18.15 0.81
CA SER A 57 -9.89 -19.18 0.73
C SER A 57 -8.80 -18.78 -0.28
N PHE A 58 -7.54 -18.89 0.15
CA PHE A 58 -6.36 -18.63 -0.69
C PHE A 58 -5.45 -19.86 -0.71
N ASP A 59 -4.96 -20.22 -1.89
CA ASP A 59 -3.97 -21.29 -2.06
C ASP A 59 -2.60 -20.86 -1.52
N ILE A 60 -2.28 -19.58 -1.70
CA ILE A 60 -1.00 -18.99 -1.32
C ILE A 60 -1.25 -17.64 -0.67
N VAL A 61 -0.75 -17.49 0.56
CA VAL A 61 -0.65 -16.19 1.23
C VAL A 61 0.82 -15.85 1.39
N LYS A 62 1.24 -14.67 0.90
CA LYS A 62 2.63 -14.23 0.99
C LYS A 62 2.74 -12.73 1.20
N ALA A 63 3.26 -12.36 2.35
CA ALA A 63 3.45 -10.96 2.70
C ALA A 63 4.72 -10.37 2.08
N PHE A 64 4.61 -9.11 1.68
CA PHE A 64 5.73 -8.26 1.30
C PHE A 64 5.55 -6.88 1.92
N GLY A 65 6.62 -6.09 1.92
CA GLY A 65 6.53 -4.71 2.39
C GLY A 65 7.83 -3.97 2.19
N SER A 66 7.77 -2.68 2.47
CA SER A 66 8.93 -1.80 2.40
C SER A 66 10.04 -2.21 3.37
N ALA A 67 11.29 -2.04 2.94
CA ALA A 67 12.48 -2.24 3.77
C ALA A 67 12.97 -0.95 4.45
N ALA A 68 12.23 0.15 4.36
CA ALA A 68 12.59 1.43 4.96
C ALA A 68 12.38 1.44 6.48
N GLY A 69 13.27 2.14 7.20
CA GLY A 69 13.17 2.34 8.64
C GLY A 69 13.92 1.29 9.49
N PRO A 70 13.80 1.39 10.84
CA PRO A 70 14.54 0.53 11.76
C PRO A 70 14.07 -0.92 11.66
N LYS A 71 15.01 -1.86 11.77
CA LYS A 71 14.72 -3.29 11.89
C LYS A 71 14.57 -3.65 13.36
N VAL A 72 13.44 -4.24 13.71
CA VAL A 72 13.15 -4.72 15.07
C VAL A 72 12.81 -6.20 15.06
N GLU A 73 13.00 -6.86 16.19
CA GLU A 73 12.58 -8.25 16.38
C GLU A 73 11.06 -8.33 16.42
N VAL A 74 10.49 -9.25 15.64
CA VAL A 74 9.03 -9.47 15.60
C VAL A 74 8.62 -10.32 16.81
N PRO A 75 7.74 -9.84 17.70
CA PRO A 75 7.38 -10.60 18.90
C PRO A 75 6.81 -12.00 18.57
N GLY A 76 7.47 -13.04 19.07
CA GLY A 76 7.07 -14.44 18.85
C GLY A 76 7.56 -15.06 17.54
N ASP A 77 8.27 -14.30 16.71
CA ASP A 77 8.93 -14.77 15.50
C ASP A 77 10.40 -14.36 15.56
N ASN A 78 11.35 -15.30 15.46
CA ASN A 78 12.80 -15.00 15.46
C ASN A 78 13.24 -14.32 14.14
N LEU A 79 12.62 -13.18 13.80
CA LEU A 79 12.72 -12.44 12.55
C LEU A 79 12.96 -10.97 12.85
N MET A 80 13.82 -10.33 12.06
CA MET A 80 14.05 -8.89 12.10
C MET A 80 13.34 -8.24 10.92
N MET A 81 12.40 -7.33 11.18
CA MET A 81 11.61 -6.66 10.13
C MET A 81 11.49 -5.16 10.37
N GLN A 82 11.32 -4.41 9.28
CA GLN A 82 10.92 -3.01 9.33
C GLN A 82 9.40 -2.88 9.47
N ARG A 83 8.92 -1.76 10.02
CA ARG A 83 7.50 -1.56 10.39
C ARG A 83 6.49 -1.94 9.30
N SER A 84 6.72 -1.55 8.04
CA SER A 84 5.78 -1.84 6.95
C SER A 84 5.80 -3.31 6.59
N LEU A 85 6.99 -3.93 6.55
CA LEU A 85 7.14 -5.36 6.30
C LEU A 85 6.52 -6.20 7.43
N GLU A 86 6.73 -5.78 8.68
CA GLU A 86 6.13 -6.40 9.86
C GLU A 86 4.60 -6.28 9.85
N THR A 87 4.05 -5.11 9.50
CA THR A 87 2.60 -4.92 9.38
C THR A 87 1.99 -5.90 8.38
N ALA A 88 2.59 -6.04 7.20
CA ALA A 88 2.13 -7.01 6.20
C ALA A 88 2.30 -8.46 6.65
N HIS A 89 3.38 -8.76 7.39
CA HIS A 89 3.60 -10.08 8.00
C HIS A 89 2.49 -10.44 8.98
N ILE A 90 2.18 -9.53 9.92
CA ILE A 90 1.13 -9.71 10.92
C ILE A 90 -0.22 -9.93 10.23
N PHE A 91 -0.57 -9.09 9.26
CA PHE A 91 -1.81 -9.23 8.51
C PHE A 91 -1.90 -10.60 7.81
N GLY A 92 -0.86 -11.00 7.09
CA GLY A 92 -0.82 -12.30 6.42
C GLY A 92 -0.84 -13.48 7.38
N LYS A 93 -0.22 -13.36 8.56
CA LYS A 93 -0.15 -14.42 9.58
C LYS A 93 -1.50 -14.60 10.26
N GLU A 94 -2.25 -13.53 10.47
CA GLU A 94 -3.61 -13.61 11.03
C GLU A 94 -4.55 -14.38 10.09
N LEU A 95 -4.41 -14.19 8.76
CA LEU A 95 -5.25 -14.86 7.78
C LEU A 95 -4.83 -16.31 7.48
N ALA A 96 -3.53 -16.58 7.42
CA ALA A 96 -3.01 -17.88 6.97
C ALA A 96 -2.47 -18.78 8.10
N GLY A 97 -2.26 -18.24 9.31
CA GLY A 97 -1.54 -18.91 10.38
C GLY A 97 -0.16 -19.41 9.92
N ASP A 98 0.15 -20.66 10.25
CA ASP A 98 1.42 -21.30 9.90
C ASP A 98 1.58 -21.58 8.39
N LYS A 99 0.53 -21.39 7.58
CA LYS A 99 0.60 -21.54 6.12
C LYS A 99 1.15 -20.29 5.41
N LEU A 100 1.44 -19.22 6.14
CA LEU A 100 2.05 -18.02 5.58
C LEU A 100 3.42 -18.33 4.96
N TYR A 101 3.58 -18.02 3.67
CA TYR A 101 4.88 -18.14 3.02
C TYR A 101 5.86 -17.09 3.57
N LYS A 102 7.16 -17.42 3.54
CA LYS A 102 8.24 -16.52 3.99
C LYS A 102 8.09 -15.11 3.41
N THR A 103 7.88 -14.16 4.31
CA THR A 103 7.78 -12.72 4.05
C THR A 103 9.07 -12.17 3.45
N ARG A 104 8.96 -11.21 2.51
CA ARG A 104 10.13 -10.62 1.83
C ARG A 104 10.01 -9.11 1.65
N PRO A 105 11.13 -8.37 1.78
CA PRO A 105 11.14 -6.95 1.44
C PRO A 105 10.89 -6.73 -0.06
N LYS A 106 10.31 -5.57 -0.39
CA LYS A 106 10.11 -5.06 -1.74
C LYS A 106 10.58 -3.61 -1.82
N TRP A 107 11.67 -3.40 -2.54
CA TRP A 107 12.31 -2.09 -2.69
C TRP A 107 11.42 -1.05 -3.37
N ILE A 108 10.52 -1.46 -4.26
CA ILE A 108 9.62 -0.50 -4.92
C ILE A 108 8.56 0.10 -3.99
N LEU A 109 8.39 -0.47 -2.78
CA LEU A 109 7.56 0.10 -1.72
C LEU A 109 8.40 1.00 -0.79
N ASN A 110 9.68 1.25 -1.10
CA ASN A 110 10.57 2.07 -0.29
C ASN A 110 10.52 3.54 -0.74
N TYR A 111 10.13 4.45 0.16
CA TYR A 111 10.19 5.89 -0.12
C TYR A 111 11.64 6.38 -0.28
N GLU A 112 12.63 5.68 0.28
CA GLU A 112 14.05 6.04 0.14
C GLU A 112 14.59 5.83 -1.29
N ASN A 113 13.81 5.15 -2.14
CA ASN A 113 14.15 4.96 -3.55
C ASN A 113 13.56 6.04 -4.46
N LEU A 114 12.79 6.99 -3.92
CA LEU A 114 12.34 8.17 -4.66
C LEU A 114 13.54 9.12 -4.83
N ILE A 115 13.67 9.74 -5.99
CA ILE A 115 14.79 10.61 -6.33
C ILE A 115 14.38 12.07 -6.53
N LEU A 116 13.09 12.37 -6.70
CA LEU A 116 12.63 13.74 -6.73
C LEU A 116 12.44 14.25 -5.31
N ASP A 117 13.03 15.41 -5.05
CA ASP A 117 12.88 16.10 -3.77
C ASP A 117 11.42 16.50 -3.56
N THR A 118 10.90 16.22 -2.36
CA THR A 118 9.68 16.89 -1.90
C THR A 118 9.99 18.37 -1.66
N PRO A 119 9.11 19.32 -2.03
CA PRO A 119 9.33 20.75 -1.77
C PRO A 119 9.27 21.15 -0.29
N PHE A 120 9.30 20.17 0.61
CA PHE A 120 9.29 20.34 2.05
C PHE A 120 10.04 19.19 2.73
N ASP A 121 10.44 19.43 3.98
CA ASP A 121 11.00 18.43 4.88
C ASP A 121 9.85 17.70 5.60
N TYR A 122 9.60 16.45 5.22
CA TYR A 122 8.53 15.64 5.78
C TYR A 122 8.65 15.47 7.30
N LEU A 123 9.87 15.27 7.82
CA LEU A 123 10.09 15.07 9.26
C LEU A 123 9.78 16.35 10.02
N LYS A 124 10.23 17.50 9.51
CA LYS A 124 9.96 18.80 10.12
C LYS A 124 8.47 19.15 10.11
N ILE A 125 7.77 18.91 9.01
CA ILE A 125 6.32 19.16 8.93
C ILE A 125 5.56 18.22 9.87
N HIS A 126 5.92 16.95 9.90
CA HIS A 126 5.32 15.98 10.83
C HIS A 126 5.56 16.39 12.30
N GLU A 127 6.78 16.78 12.66
CA GLU A 127 7.10 17.26 14.01
C GLU A 127 6.29 18.53 14.37
N ASN A 128 6.15 19.47 13.43
CA ASN A 128 5.33 20.67 13.64
C ASN A 128 3.87 20.33 13.94
N PHE A 129 3.25 19.44 13.15
CA PHE A 129 1.86 19.03 13.38
C PHE A 129 1.69 18.21 14.65
N ALA A 130 2.68 17.40 15.02
CA ALA A 130 2.68 16.69 16.29
C ALA A 130 2.68 17.69 17.47
N ASN A 131 3.56 18.68 17.43
CA ASN A 131 3.65 19.74 18.44
C ASN A 131 2.38 20.59 18.49
N GLU A 132 1.79 20.92 17.34
CA GLU A 132 0.49 21.62 17.25
C GLU A 132 -0.61 20.85 17.99
N TYR A 133 -0.73 19.53 17.77
CA TYR A 133 -1.73 18.71 18.46
C TYR A 133 -1.52 18.70 19.98
N ILE A 134 -0.27 18.57 20.42
CA ILE A 134 0.08 18.54 21.84
C ILE A 134 -0.28 19.86 22.51
N SER A 135 0.14 20.99 21.93
CA SER A 135 -0.04 22.31 22.54
C SER A 135 -1.47 22.83 22.44
N ASN A 136 -2.12 22.63 21.29
CA ASN A 136 -3.38 23.31 20.97
C ASN A 136 -4.60 22.42 21.23
N ILE A 137 -4.48 21.12 20.96
CA ILE A 137 -5.60 20.17 21.06
C ILE A 137 -5.61 19.50 22.43
N LEU A 138 -4.50 18.90 22.84
CA LEU A 138 -4.37 18.30 24.18
C LEU A 138 -4.15 19.34 25.28
N LYS A 139 -3.79 20.58 24.92
CA LYS A 139 -3.56 21.70 25.84
C LYS A 139 -2.43 21.44 26.85
N TYR A 140 -1.46 20.62 26.49
CA TYR A 140 -0.27 20.41 27.32
C TYR A 140 0.77 21.50 27.02
N LYS A 141 1.11 22.32 28.02
CA LYS A 141 2.04 23.45 27.84
C LYS A 141 3.53 23.07 27.91
N ASN A 142 3.85 22.03 28.67
CA ASN A 142 5.24 21.65 28.99
C ASN A 142 5.46 20.13 28.81
N LYS A 143 4.70 19.48 27.94
CA LYS A 143 4.90 18.07 27.59
C LYS A 143 5.40 17.97 26.16
N THR A 144 6.34 17.05 25.96
CA THR A 144 6.77 16.56 24.65
C THR A 144 6.00 15.28 24.31
N PHE A 145 6.16 14.79 23.08
CA PHE A 145 5.58 13.51 22.67
C PHE A 145 5.94 12.35 23.61
N ASN A 146 7.16 12.37 24.16
CA ASN A 146 7.65 11.31 25.05
C ASN A 146 6.95 11.31 26.42
N ASP A 147 6.36 12.43 26.84
CA ASP A 147 5.66 12.60 28.12
C ASP A 147 4.16 12.21 28.07
N LEU A 148 3.69 11.75 26.90
CA LEU A 148 2.30 11.41 26.65
C LEU A 148 1.98 9.96 27.02
N SER A 149 0.71 9.70 27.34
CA SER A 149 0.18 8.33 27.40
C SER A 149 0.18 7.69 26.01
N ASP A 150 0.20 6.36 25.91
CA ASP A 150 0.19 5.68 24.61
C ASP A 150 -1.03 6.05 23.75
N ASN A 151 -2.19 6.26 24.39
CA ASN A 151 -3.39 6.72 23.70
C ASN A 151 -3.23 8.15 23.15
N ASP A 152 -2.59 9.05 23.89
CA ASP A 152 -2.31 10.41 23.41
C ASP A 152 -1.23 10.40 22.33
N LYS A 153 -0.17 9.58 22.46
CA LYS A 153 0.86 9.40 21.43
C LYS A 153 0.25 8.95 20.11
N LYS A 154 -0.61 7.93 20.17
CA LYS A 154 -1.36 7.43 19.02
C LYS A 154 -2.14 8.54 18.32
N ARG A 155 -2.93 9.32 19.07
CA ARG A 155 -3.73 10.43 18.52
C ARG A 155 -2.87 11.52 17.91
N VAL A 156 -1.73 11.85 18.53
CA VAL A 156 -0.77 12.82 18.00
C VAL A 156 -0.14 12.33 16.70
N SER A 157 0.34 11.07 16.66
CA SER A 157 0.92 10.47 15.46
C SER A 157 -0.08 10.38 14.31
N GLU A 158 -1.30 9.91 14.57
CA GLU A 158 -2.37 9.85 13.58
C GLU A 158 -2.68 11.23 12.99
N TYR A 159 -2.78 12.26 13.84
CA TYR A 159 -3.01 13.62 13.39
C TYR A 159 -1.84 14.17 12.58
N ALA A 160 -0.62 13.99 13.05
CA ALA A 160 0.58 14.52 12.39
C ALA A 160 0.78 13.88 11.01
N ASP A 161 0.68 12.56 10.93
CA ASP A 161 0.72 11.84 9.66
C ASP A 161 -0.38 12.31 8.71
N ALA A 162 -1.63 12.42 9.21
CA ALA A 162 -2.76 12.87 8.40
C ALA A 162 -2.55 14.28 7.84
N LYS A 163 -2.07 15.22 8.67
CA LYS A 163 -1.79 16.59 8.25
C LYS A 163 -0.61 16.68 7.29
N SER A 164 0.44 15.88 7.48
CA SER A 164 1.58 15.85 6.56
C SER A 164 1.19 15.34 5.17
N VAL A 165 0.33 14.33 5.08
CA VAL A 165 -0.17 13.84 3.79
C VAL A 165 -1.13 14.84 3.15
N SER A 166 -2.07 15.42 3.91
CA SER A 166 -2.92 16.50 3.39
C SER A 166 -2.08 17.65 2.84
N TYR A 167 -1.03 18.05 3.55
CA TYR A 167 -0.10 19.08 3.09
C TYR A 167 0.56 18.70 1.75
N LEU A 168 1.05 17.46 1.60
CA LEU A 168 1.59 16.97 0.32
C LEU A 168 0.55 17.00 -0.80
N MET A 169 -0.68 16.60 -0.52
CA MET A 169 -1.75 16.49 -1.51
C MET A 169 -2.28 17.86 -1.96
N GLU A 170 -2.32 18.83 -1.06
CA GLU A 170 -2.85 20.19 -1.30
C GLU A 170 -1.82 21.13 -1.93
N LEU A 171 -0.52 20.82 -1.84
CA LEU A 171 0.54 21.69 -2.34
C LEU A 171 0.56 21.70 -3.88
N ASP A 172 0.33 22.86 -4.49
CA ASP A 172 0.25 23.04 -5.95
C ASP A 172 1.50 23.72 -6.53
N THR A 173 2.69 23.22 -6.17
CA THR A 173 3.94 23.57 -6.86
C THR A 173 4.30 22.49 -7.89
N GLU A 174 5.18 22.83 -8.84
CA GLU A 174 5.67 21.87 -9.83
C GLU A 174 6.39 20.69 -9.17
N GLU A 175 7.25 20.96 -8.21
CA GLU A 175 7.99 19.95 -7.44
C GLU A 175 7.06 19.03 -6.65
N ALA A 176 5.98 19.58 -6.06
CA ALA A 176 4.99 18.78 -5.36
C ALA A 176 4.25 17.83 -6.32
N ARG A 177 3.89 18.33 -7.50
CA ARG A 177 3.22 17.53 -8.55
C ARG A 177 4.13 16.42 -9.05
N ASP A 178 5.40 16.72 -9.31
CA ASP A 178 6.38 15.74 -9.79
C ASP A 178 6.67 14.67 -8.73
N SER A 179 6.83 15.06 -7.46
CA SER A 179 7.00 14.12 -6.34
C SER A 179 5.78 13.20 -6.17
N ARG A 180 4.56 13.74 -6.21
CA ARG A 180 3.33 12.93 -6.19
C ARG A 180 3.25 11.96 -7.38
N ARG A 181 3.68 12.41 -8.56
CA ARG A 181 3.71 11.59 -9.78
C ARG A 181 4.72 10.46 -9.69
N GLU A 182 5.89 10.69 -9.10
CA GLU A 182 6.90 9.65 -8.85
C GLU A 182 6.38 8.60 -7.85
N ILE A 183 5.80 9.05 -6.74
CA ILE A 183 5.15 8.18 -5.75
C ILE A 183 4.12 7.28 -6.43
N ALA A 184 3.20 7.88 -7.21
CA ALA A 184 2.19 7.14 -7.96
C ALA A 184 2.81 6.18 -9.00
N GLY A 185 3.90 6.60 -9.65
CA GLY A 185 4.69 5.80 -10.58
C GLY A 185 5.30 4.55 -9.98
N SER A 186 5.80 4.62 -8.73
CA SER A 186 6.35 3.46 -8.02
C SER A 186 5.30 2.33 -7.86
N PHE A 187 4.08 2.69 -7.47
CA PHE A 187 2.95 1.76 -7.40
C PHE A 187 2.52 1.28 -8.78
N ALA A 188 2.51 2.15 -9.79
CA ALA A 188 2.17 1.76 -11.14
C ALA A 188 3.11 0.66 -11.68
N VAL A 189 4.42 0.78 -11.45
CA VAL A 189 5.40 -0.26 -11.80
C VAL A 189 5.15 -1.55 -11.01
N LEU A 190 4.79 -1.46 -9.73
CA LEU A 190 4.43 -2.62 -8.90
C LEU A 190 3.19 -3.36 -9.44
N ILE A 191 2.14 -2.63 -9.82
CA ILE A 191 0.93 -3.20 -10.42
C ILE A 191 1.27 -3.88 -11.75
N LYS A 192 2.02 -3.22 -12.64
CA LYS A 192 2.47 -3.81 -13.92
C LYS A 192 3.30 -5.07 -13.71
N HIS A 193 4.19 -5.07 -12.72
CA HIS A 193 4.97 -6.25 -12.36
C HIS A 193 4.05 -7.45 -12.04
N TYR A 194 3.01 -7.22 -11.24
CA TYR A 194 2.11 -8.29 -10.83
C TYR A 194 1.12 -8.71 -11.92
N VAL A 195 0.65 -7.79 -12.78
CA VAL A 195 -0.10 -8.12 -14.00
C VAL A 195 0.73 -9.06 -14.88
N LYS A 196 1.99 -8.72 -15.15
CA LYS A 196 2.89 -9.59 -15.92
C LYS A 196 3.12 -10.93 -15.23
N MET A 197 3.28 -10.91 -13.90
CA MET A 197 3.52 -12.12 -13.12
C MET A 197 2.34 -13.10 -13.20
N ILE A 198 1.10 -12.63 -13.05
CA ILE A 198 -0.08 -13.51 -13.16
C ILE A 198 -0.24 -14.05 -14.59
N GLN A 199 0.03 -13.25 -15.63
CA GLN A 199 -0.13 -13.72 -17.01
C GLN A 199 0.94 -14.72 -17.46
N GLU A 200 2.18 -14.58 -16.96
CA GLU A 200 3.33 -15.30 -17.52
C GLU A 200 3.99 -16.31 -16.58
N LYS A 201 3.84 -16.16 -15.27
CA LYS A 201 4.72 -16.83 -14.29
C LYS A 201 3.99 -17.76 -13.35
N LEU A 202 2.84 -17.34 -12.82
CA LEU A 202 2.09 -18.12 -11.85
C LEU A 202 1.39 -19.31 -12.49
N LYS A 203 1.19 -20.37 -11.70
CA LYS A 203 0.49 -21.57 -12.13
C LYS A 203 -1.00 -21.26 -12.28
N SER A 204 -1.63 -21.84 -13.29
CA SER A 204 -3.07 -21.69 -13.52
C SER A 204 -3.92 -22.21 -12.36
N ASP A 205 -5.16 -21.75 -12.30
CA ASP A 205 -6.19 -22.16 -11.33
C ASP A 205 -5.77 -21.93 -9.88
N GLN A 206 -5.19 -20.75 -9.61
CA GLN A 206 -4.74 -20.36 -8.27
C GLN A 206 -5.42 -19.07 -7.81
N LYS A 207 -5.77 -19.04 -6.53
CA LYS A 207 -6.17 -17.84 -5.80
C LYS A 207 -5.10 -17.46 -4.77
N LEU A 208 -4.52 -16.28 -4.90
CA LEU A 208 -3.39 -15.81 -4.11
C LEU A 208 -3.71 -14.51 -3.38
N LEU A 209 -3.18 -14.36 -2.17
CA LEU A 209 -3.23 -13.11 -1.39
C LEU A 209 -1.83 -12.64 -1.05
N PHE A 210 -1.48 -11.43 -1.50
CA PHE A 210 -0.24 -10.76 -1.15
C PHE A 210 -0.52 -9.49 -0.34
N PRO A 211 -0.42 -9.52 1.00
CA PRO A 211 -0.38 -8.32 1.81
C PRO A 211 0.90 -7.52 1.53
N LEU A 212 0.77 -6.22 1.25
CA LEU A 212 1.84 -5.32 0.80
C LEU A 212 1.93 -4.09 1.71
N GLY A 213 2.86 -4.09 2.66
CA GLY A 213 3.02 -2.99 3.61
C GLY A 213 3.74 -1.79 2.99
N SER A 214 3.09 -0.62 3.08
CA SER A 214 3.59 0.67 2.56
C SER A 214 3.80 1.70 3.68
N HIS A 215 4.13 2.94 3.31
CA HIS A 215 4.33 4.08 4.20
C HIS A 215 3.27 5.16 4.01
N THR A 216 3.18 6.05 5.00
CA THR A 216 2.36 7.26 4.96
C THR A 216 2.66 8.11 3.71
N GLY A 217 1.63 8.61 3.04
CA GLY A 217 1.77 9.52 1.88
C GLY A 217 2.15 8.84 0.57
N MET A 218 2.31 7.52 0.57
CA MET A 218 2.65 6.75 -0.61
C MET A 218 1.42 6.23 -1.37
N ILE A 219 0.30 6.02 -0.67
CA ILE A 219 -0.92 5.40 -1.23
C ILE A 219 -1.79 6.45 -1.93
N GLU A 220 -1.92 7.62 -1.31
CA GLU A 220 -2.90 8.64 -1.67
C GLU A 220 -2.64 9.25 -3.06
N PRO A 221 -1.39 9.61 -3.45
CA PRO A 221 -1.11 10.07 -4.81
C PRO A 221 -1.43 9.03 -5.88
N PHE A 222 -1.16 7.75 -5.59
CA PHE A 222 -1.46 6.66 -6.52
C PHE A 222 -2.97 6.53 -6.77
N LEU A 223 -3.78 6.52 -5.71
CA LEU A 223 -5.23 6.39 -5.84
C LEU A 223 -5.85 7.61 -6.52
N ALA A 224 -5.45 8.82 -6.13
CA ALA A 224 -5.97 10.06 -6.70
C ALA A 224 -5.82 10.11 -8.24
N GLU A 225 -4.73 9.57 -8.78
CA GLU A 225 -4.47 9.56 -10.22
C GLU A 225 -5.13 8.39 -10.94
N THR A 226 -5.25 7.22 -10.30
CA THR A 226 -5.43 5.96 -11.02
C THR A 226 -6.80 5.32 -10.92
N VAL A 227 -7.69 5.77 -10.02
CA VAL A 227 -9.01 5.14 -9.90
C VAL A 227 -9.96 5.50 -11.04
N ILE A 228 -10.85 4.58 -11.37
CA ILE A 228 -12.06 4.80 -12.17
C ILE A 228 -13.23 4.35 -11.30
N TRP A 229 -14.21 5.22 -11.11
CA TRP A 229 -15.37 4.95 -10.26
C TRP A 229 -16.62 5.64 -10.81
N LYS A 230 -17.79 5.27 -10.30
CA LYS A 230 -19.05 5.92 -10.68
C LYS A 230 -19.55 6.80 -9.55
N ASN A 231 -19.87 8.06 -9.89
CA ASN A 231 -20.46 8.98 -8.92
C ASN A 231 -21.92 8.61 -8.58
N LYS A 232 -22.56 9.39 -7.71
CA LYS A 232 -23.96 9.16 -7.29
C LYS A 232 -24.98 9.20 -8.44
N ASN A 233 -24.63 9.83 -9.56
CA ASN A 233 -25.46 9.91 -10.76
C ASN A 233 -25.17 8.77 -11.76
N GLY A 234 -24.22 7.89 -11.46
CA GLY A 234 -23.78 6.80 -12.33
C GLY A 234 -22.77 7.22 -13.41
N GLU A 235 -22.26 8.45 -13.36
CA GLU A 235 -21.27 8.95 -14.31
C GLU A 235 -19.88 8.40 -13.96
N GLU A 236 -19.15 7.94 -14.97
CA GLU A 236 -17.77 7.46 -14.81
C GLU A 236 -16.81 8.64 -14.61
N ILE A 237 -16.06 8.58 -13.52
CA ILE A 237 -15.04 9.56 -13.13
C ILE A 237 -13.67 8.90 -13.21
N HIS A 238 -12.69 9.61 -13.78
CA HIS A 238 -11.30 9.19 -13.84
C HIS A 238 -10.46 10.03 -12.87
N GLY A 239 -9.73 9.34 -11.99
CA GLY A 239 -9.09 9.95 -10.84
C GLY A 239 -10.09 10.25 -9.73
N ALA A 240 -9.57 10.81 -8.63
CA ALA A 240 -10.34 11.27 -7.50
C ALA A 240 -9.55 12.35 -6.74
N THR A 241 -10.26 13.30 -6.13
CA THR A 241 -9.63 14.21 -5.17
C THR A 241 -9.24 13.47 -3.89
N PHE A 242 -8.41 14.11 -3.08
CA PHE A 242 -8.02 13.58 -1.78
C PHE A 242 -9.24 13.35 -0.86
N GLU A 243 -10.22 14.24 -0.89
CA GLU A 243 -11.47 14.11 -0.15
C GLU A 243 -12.33 12.96 -0.69
N GLU A 244 -12.39 12.81 -2.02
CA GLU A 244 -13.18 11.76 -2.66
C GLU A 244 -12.66 10.36 -2.32
N ILE A 245 -11.34 10.14 -2.22
CA ILE A 245 -10.77 8.87 -1.74
C ILE A 245 -11.00 8.61 -0.24
N GLY A 246 -11.63 9.55 0.48
CA GLY A 246 -11.89 9.47 1.92
C GLY A 246 -10.75 10.04 2.78
N GLY A 247 -9.84 10.82 2.18
CA GLY A 247 -8.69 11.41 2.84
C GLY A 247 -7.66 10.38 3.29
N ASN A 248 -6.97 10.69 4.37
CA ASN A 248 -5.85 9.90 4.90
C ASN A 248 -6.23 8.46 5.23
N PHE A 249 -5.34 7.53 4.92
CA PHE A 249 -5.42 6.18 5.46
C PHE A 249 -4.99 6.17 6.92
N VAL A 250 -5.79 5.59 7.81
CA VAL A 250 -5.35 5.38 9.20
C VAL A 250 -4.33 4.23 9.27
N PRO A 251 -3.54 4.12 10.34
CA PRO A 251 -2.56 3.03 10.46
C PRO A 251 -3.21 1.64 10.29
N SER A 252 -2.52 0.74 9.59
CA SER A 252 -3.03 -0.60 9.19
C SER A 252 -4.27 -0.61 8.29
N GLU A 253 -4.78 0.54 7.83
CA GLU A 253 -5.84 0.56 6.82
C GLU A 253 -5.24 0.30 5.43
N GLY A 254 -5.99 -0.41 4.60
CA GLY A 254 -5.58 -0.72 3.25
C GLY A 254 -6.73 -0.80 2.24
N PHE A 255 -6.37 -1.31 1.08
CA PHE A 255 -7.25 -1.62 -0.02
C PHE A 255 -6.69 -2.78 -0.82
N ASP A 256 -7.58 -3.52 -1.47
CA ASP A 256 -7.27 -4.60 -2.37
C ASP A 256 -7.15 -4.08 -3.81
N VAL A 257 -6.14 -4.54 -4.52
CA VAL A 257 -6.12 -4.58 -5.98
C VAL A 257 -6.30 -6.04 -6.41
N VAL A 258 -7.46 -6.34 -6.97
CA VAL A 258 -7.84 -7.68 -7.43
C VAL A 258 -7.54 -7.80 -8.92
N LEU A 259 -6.57 -8.64 -9.24
CA LEU A 259 -6.17 -8.95 -10.62
C LEU A 259 -6.70 -10.34 -10.99
N LYS A 260 -7.46 -10.43 -12.09
CA LYS A 260 -8.00 -11.71 -12.59
C LYS A 260 -7.60 -11.99 -14.02
N THR A 261 -7.17 -13.22 -14.30
CA THR A 261 -7.02 -13.72 -15.66
C THR A 261 -8.06 -14.79 -15.99
N ASN A 262 -8.52 -14.80 -17.24
CA ASN A 262 -9.43 -15.83 -17.73
C ASN A 262 -8.69 -17.08 -18.25
N GLN A 263 -9.44 -18.03 -18.81
CA GLN A 263 -8.90 -19.26 -19.39
C GLN A 263 -7.90 -19.01 -20.55
N ASP A 264 -8.07 -17.89 -21.28
CA ASP A 264 -7.16 -17.46 -22.36
C ASP A 264 -5.93 -16.70 -21.84
N ARG A 265 -5.75 -16.58 -20.51
CA ARG A 265 -4.67 -15.84 -19.85
C ARG A 265 -4.75 -14.33 -20.04
N LYS A 266 -5.90 -13.83 -20.50
CA LYS A 266 -6.14 -12.39 -20.65
C LYS A 266 -6.54 -11.83 -19.30
N LEU A 267 -5.96 -10.68 -18.95
CA LEU A 267 -6.39 -9.89 -17.81
C LEU A 267 -7.82 -9.42 -18.06
N GLU A 268 -8.76 -9.75 -17.19
CA GLU A 268 -10.17 -9.38 -17.35
C GLU A 268 -10.42 -7.96 -16.84
N SER A 269 -9.97 -7.68 -15.62
CA SER A 269 -10.09 -6.37 -14.98
C SER A 269 -9.07 -6.24 -13.84
N VAL A 270 -8.87 -4.99 -13.42
CA VAL A 270 -8.11 -4.62 -12.23
C VAL A 270 -9.04 -3.86 -11.31
N ARG A 271 -9.67 -4.58 -10.38
CA ARG A 271 -10.68 -4.04 -9.47
C ARG A 271 -10.03 -3.58 -8.18
N LEU A 272 -10.58 -2.51 -7.59
CA LEU A 272 -10.19 -2.00 -6.28
C LEU A 272 -11.30 -2.24 -5.23
N ARG A 273 -10.91 -2.58 -4.00
CA ARG A 273 -11.82 -2.64 -2.83
C ARG A 273 -11.15 -2.01 -1.63
N PHE A 274 -11.73 -1.00 -1.00
CA PHE A 274 -11.18 -0.47 0.26
C PHE A 274 -11.54 -1.39 1.42
N ASP A 275 -10.75 -1.39 2.51
CA ASP A 275 -11.20 -2.00 3.76
C ASP A 275 -12.38 -1.21 4.33
N ASN A 276 -12.22 0.11 4.40
CA ASN A 276 -13.27 1.04 4.82
C ASN A 276 -14.26 1.30 3.66
N GLN A 277 -15.45 0.71 3.75
CA GLN A 277 -16.51 0.87 2.75
C GLN A 277 -17.13 2.29 2.72
N GLU A 278 -16.80 3.16 3.68
CA GLU A 278 -17.22 4.58 3.69
C GLU A 278 -16.37 5.47 2.76
N ARG A 279 -15.27 4.94 2.20
CA ARG A 279 -14.46 5.63 1.17
C ARG A 279 -15.24 5.67 -0.16
N LEU A 280 -14.54 5.67 -1.29
CA LEU A 280 -15.20 5.53 -2.58
C LEU A 280 -16.05 4.25 -2.58
N GLY A 281 -17.34 4.43 -2.88
CA GLY A 281 -18.31 3.36 -2.96
C GLY A 281 -18.53 2.85 -4.38
N GLY A 282 -19.16 1.68 -4.49
CA GLY A 282 -19.53 1.08 -5.77
C GLY A 282 -18.41 0.24 -6.41
N GLU A 283 -18.48 0.08 -7.73
CA GLU A 283 -17.44 -0.61 -8.49
C GLU A 283 -16.32 0.35 -8.85
N ILE A 284 -15.10 -0.02 -8.45
CA ILE A 284 -13.90 0.79 -8.64
C ILE A 284 -12.88 -0.04 -9.37
N PHE A 285 -12.24 0.56 -10.37
CA PHE A 285 -11.22 -0.07 -11.20
C PHE A 285 -9.96 0.79 -11.24
N LEU A 286 -8.83 0.21 -11.61
CA LEU A 286 -7.64 0.99 -11.95
C LEU A 286 -7.65 1.37 -13.44
N ASN A 287 -7.35 2.63 -13.72
CA ASN A 287 -7.15 3.19 -15.04
C ASN A 287 -5.82 2.70 -15.61
N MET A 288 -5.84 1.56 -16.31
CA MET A 288 -4.63 0.92 -16.82
C MET A 288 -3.83 1.80 -17.79
N ARG A 289 -4.48 2.71 -18.52
CA ARG A 289 -3.76 3.69 -19.36
C ARG A 289 -2.94 4.65 -18.51
N LYS A 290 -3.51 5.14 -17.40
CA LYS A 290 -2.79 6.02 -16.46
C LYS A 290 -1.69 5.25 -15.72
N ILE A 291 -1.93 3.99 -15.38
CA ILE A 291 -0.89 3.09 -14.83
C ILE A 291 0.29 2.98 -15.81
N ASP A 292 0.05 2.81 -17.10
CA ASP A 292 1.13 2.76 -18.09
C ASP A 292 1.91 4.06 -18.16
N GLU A 293 1.23 5.21 -18.21
CA GLU A 293 1.85 6.55 -18.21
C GLU A 293 2.73 6.79 -16.98
N LEU A 294 2.21 6.48 -15.78
CA LEU A 294 2.93 6.69 -14.51
C LEU A 294 4.12 5.74 -14.38
N ALA A 295 3.97 4.49 -14.83
CA ALA A 295 5.06 3.53 -14.79
C ALA A 295 6.18 3.89 -15.77
N GLU A 296 5.84 4.39 -16.97
CA GLU A 296 6.82 4.89 -17.94
C GLU A 296 7.55 6.13 -17.40
N PHE A 297 6.82 7.08 -16.82
CA PHE A 297 7.41 8.25 -16.17
C PHE A 297 8.44 7.85 -15.11
N TYR A 298 8.06 6.97 -14.17
CA TYR A 298 8.95 6.47 -13.12
C TYR A 298 10.19 5.77 -13.72
N GLN A 299 9.99 4.89 -14.70
CA GLN A 299 11.10 4.15 -15.30
C GLN A 299 12.10 5.06 -16.02
N ASN A 300 11.62 6.05 -16.77
CA ASN A 300 12.50 7.01 -17.45
C ASN A 300 13.27 7.86 -16.44
N LEU A 301 12.56 8.40 -15.44
CA LEU A 301 13.15 9.19 -14.35
C LEU A 301 14.29 8.45 -13.63
N HIS A 302 14.10 7.17 -13.30
CA HIS A 302 15.13 6.38 -12.61
C HIS A 302 16.22 5.83 -13.52
N ALA A 303 15.96 5.65 -14.82
CA ALA A 303 16.98 5.21 -15.78
C ALA A 303 18.04 6.29 -16.02
N ASP A 304 17.63 7.56 -16.06
CA ASP A 304 18.54 8.70 -16.25
C ASP A 304 19.45 8.97 -15.03
N ASN A 305 19.13 8.35 -13.88
CA ASN A 305 19.83 8.54 -12.61
C ASN A 305 20.58 7.29 -12.12
N SER A 306 20.66 6.23 -12.94
CA SER A 306 21.36 4.96 -12.65
C SER A 306 22.66 4.83 -13.44
#